data_AF-A0A816G2C2-F1
#
_entry.id   AF-A0A816G2C2-F1
#
_cell.length_a   1.000
_cell.length_b   1.000
_cell.length_c   1.000
_cell.angle_alpha   90.00
_cell.angle_beta   90.00
_cell.angle_gamma   90.00
#
_symmetry.space_group_name_H-M   'P 1'
#
loop_
_entity.id
_entity.type
_entity.pdbx_description
1 polymer ?
#
loop_
_entity_poly.entity_id
_entity_poly.type
_entity_poly.pdbx_seq_one_letter_code
_entity_poly.pdbx_strand_id
1 'polypeptide(L)'
;MESLLKYQHRCVSIFTDKSRNPTGFAVGSIEGRVAIMYVEAANPSADNFTFKCHRSTPTAPVNTQDIFSVNDIAFHPVHGTLATVGSDGRYSFWDKDDRTKLKTSDAVNDQPITCCAFDARGQLFAYASSYDWHKGHEGNVQTKKNAILLRQCFEEMKPKPKK
;
A
#
# COMPACT_ATOMS: atom_id res chain seq x y z
N MET A 1 21.30 1.17 9.54
CA MET A 1 19.90 1.64 9.57
C MET A 1 19.04 0.47 10.00
N GLU A 2 18.34 0.59 11.12
CA GLU A 2 17.48 -0.47 11.65
C GLU A 2 16.05 -0.30 11.11
N SER A 3 15.36 -1.40 10.86
CA SER A 3 13.97 -1.38 10.35
C SER A 3 13.03 -0.72 11.35
N LEU A 4 12.17 0.19 10.88
CA LEU A 4 11.09 0.76 11.69
C LEU A 4 9.88 -0.19 11.87
N LEU A 5 9.86 -1.32 11.15
CA LEU A 5 8.82 -2.34 11.21
C LEU A 5 9.23 -3.45 12.18
N LYS A 6 8.27 -3.96 12.97
CA LYS A 6 8.50 -4.97 14.00
C LYS A 6 8.34 -6.39 13.47
N TYR A 7 7.49 -6.56 12.46
CA TYR A 7 7.18 -7.87 11.87
C TYR A 7 7.78 -8.01 10.47
N GLN A 8 7.72 -9.24 9.94
CA GLN A 8 8.30 -9.64 8.66
C GLN A 8 7.99 -8.64 7.53
N HIS A 9 9.03 -8.26 6.78
CA HIS A 9 8.92 -7.46 5.56
C HIS A 9 8.34 -8.31 4.43
N ARG A 10 7.52 -7.69 3.57
CA ARG A 10 6.80 -8.38 2.49
C ARG A 10 6.99 -7.76 1.12
N CYS A 11 7.06 -6.43 1.04
CA CYS A 11 7.19 -5.70 -0.21
C CYS A 11 8.04 -4.44 -0.01
N VAL A 12 8.64 -3.95 -1.09
CA VAL A 12 9.45 -2.72 -1.10
C VAL A 12 9.27 -1.99 -2.43
N SER A 13 9.21 -0.65 -2.40
CA SER A 13 9.25 0.18 -3.60
C SER A 13 10.10 1.42 -3.38
N ILE A 14 10.98 1.70 -4.33
CA ILE A 14 11.78 2.93 -4.36
C ILE A 14 10.89 4.11 -4.75
N PHE A 15 11.17 5.28 -4.19
CA PHE A 15 10.63 6.55 -4.65
C PHE A 15 11.73 7.55 -4.98
N THR A 16 11.39 8.50 -5.84
CA THR A 16 12.32 9.51 -6.33
C THR A 16 11.99 10.89 -5.79
N ASP A 17 12.96 11.79 -5.86
CA ASP A 17 12.74 13.22 -5.73
C ASP A 17 12.04 13.79 -6.99
N LYS A 18 11.88 15.12 -7.02
CA LYS A 18 11.29 15.84 -8.17
C LYS A 18 12.13 15.77 -9.44
N SER A 19 13.44 15.51 -9.31
CA SER A 19 14.40 15.35 -10.40
C SER A 19 14.50 13.90 -10.87
N ARG A 20 13.67 13.00 -10.35
CA ARG A 20 13.65 11.54 -10.62
C ARG A 20 14.90 10.79 -10.13
N ASN A 21 15.63 11.36 -9.18
CA ASN A 21 16.71 10.64 -8.51
C ASN A 21 16.13 9.76 -7.39
N PRO A 22 16.51 8.48 -7.28
CA PRO A 22 16.16 7.65 -6.13
C PRO A 22 16.61 8.30 -4.82
N THR A 23 15.68 8.52 -3.88
CA THR A 23 15.99 9.23 -2.62
C THR A 23 15.52 8.46 -1.38
N GLY A 24 14.67 7.44 -1.57
CA GLY A 24 14.17 6.62 -0.49
C GLY A 24 13.35 5.44 -0.99
N PHE A 25 12.79 4.70 -0.05
CA PHE A 25 11.95 3.55 -0.33
C PHE A 25 10.87 3.36 0.74
N ALA A 26 9.75 2.78 0.31
CA ALA A 26 8.69 2.31 1.20
C ALA A 26 8.85 0.80 1.41
N VAL A 27 8.72 0.32 2.64
CA VAL A 27 8.70 -1.11 2.97
C VAL A 27 7.37 -1.45 3.62
N GLY A 28 6.69 -2.48 3.11
CA GLY A 28 5.48 -3.04 3.70
C GLY A 28 5.77 -4.29 4.51
N SER A 29 4.96 -4.53 5.55
CA SER A 29 5.07 -5.68 6.43
C SER A 29 3.79 -6.50 6.49
N ILE A 30 3.88 -7.67 7.13
CA ILE A 30 2.72 -8.51 7.43
C ILE A 30 1.79 -7.93 8.51
N GLU A 31 2.19 -6.86 9.22
CA GLU A 31 1.43 -6.25 10.34
C GLU A 31 0.56 -5.04 9.91
N GLY A 32 0.17 -4.95 8.64
CA GLY A 32 -0.65 -3.83 8.14
C GLY A 32 0.01 -2.48 8.41
N ARG A 33 1.28 -2.37 8.02
CA ARG A 33 2.12 -1.20 8.25
C ARG A 33 3.13 -1.03 7.13
N VAL A 34 3.32 0.23 6.74
CA VAL A 34 4.36 0.66 5.80
C VAL A 34 5.30 1.62 6.51
N ALA A 35 6.60 1.48 6.25
CA ALA A 35 7.63 2.42 6.64
C ALA A 35 8.08 3.22 5.40
N ILE A 36 8.22 4.54 5.54
CA ILE A 36 8.87 5.43 4.56
C ILE A 36 10.26 5.74 5.09
N MET A 37 11.29 5.41 4.30
CA MET A 37 12.69 5.60 4.69
C MET A 37 13.44 6.32 3.58
N TYR A 38 14.07 7.45 3.93
CA TYR A 38 14.97 8.19 3.06
C TYR A 38 16.40 7.66 3.21
N VAL A 39 17.13 7.55 2.10
CA VAL A 39 18.52 7.05 2.09
C VAL A 39 19.45 8.05 2.78
N GLU A 40 19.30 9.34 2.46
CA GLU A 40 20.09 10.45 3.02
C GLU A 40 19.16 11.46 3.69
N ALA A 41 18.54 11.06 4.80
CA ALA A 41 17.65 11.94 5.57
C ALA A 41 18.46 12.97 6.37
N ALA A 42 18.09 14.26 6.28
CA ALA A 42 18.71 15.31 7.08
C ALA A 42 18.37 15.16 8.57
N ASN A 43 17.14 14.73 8.89
CA ASN A 43 16.73 14.36 10.24
C ASN A 43 16.01 12.99 10.22
N PRO A 44 16.76 11.87 10.27
CA PRO A 44 16.18 10.54 10.15
C PRO A 44 15.04 10.24 11.13
N SER A 45 15.06 10.83 12.33
CA SER A 45 14.02 10.61 13.36
C SER A 45 12.69 11.32 13.06
N ALA A 46 12.72 12.41 12.29
CA ALA A 46 11.55 13.13 11.86
C ALA A 46 11.09 12.72 10.45
N ASP A 47 12.04 12.47 9.55
CA ASP A 47 11.82 12.21 8.13
C ASP A 47 11.36 10.77 7.88
N ASN A 48 11.95 9.79 8.58
CA ASN A 48 11.55 8.40 8.46
C ASN A 48 10.38 8.13 9.42
N PHE A 49 9.31 7.53 8.90
CA PHE A 49 8.11 7.28 9.69
C PHE A 49 7.40 6.01 9.25
N THR A 50 6.44 5.55 10.06
CA THR A 50 5.55 4.45 9.68
C THR A 50 4.10 4.88 9.76
N PHE A 51 3.23 4.23 8.99
CA PHE A 51 1.80 4.40 9.08
C PHE A 51 1.07 3.06 9.01
N LYS A 52 -0.08 2.99 9.69
CA LYS A 52 -0.96 1.81 9.69
C LYS A 52 -1.81 1.80 8.41
N CYS A 53 -1.97 0.64 7.81
CA CYS A 53 -2.78 0.41 6.61
C CYS A 53 -3.32 -1.03 6.62
N HIS A 54 -4.29 -1.36 5.77
CA HIS A 54 -4.86 -2.72 5.66
C HIS A 54 -5.29 -3.31 7.02
N ARG A 55 -6.16 -2.57 7.72
CA ARG A 55 -6.76 -2.97 9.00
C ARG A 55 -8.26 -2.77 8.94
N SER A 56 -9.02 -3.67 9.56
CA SER A 56 -10.47 -3.50 9.64
C SER A 56 -10.85 -2.35 10.56
N THR A 57 -12.01 -1.75 10.28
CA THR A 57 -12.67 -0.87 11.24
C THR A 57 -13.27 -1.76 12.33
N PRO A 58 -12.97 -1.54 13.63
CA PRO A 58 -13.62 -2.28 14.70
C PRO A 58 -15.14 -2.10 14.65
N THR A 59 -15.90 -3.19 14.77
CA THR A 59 -17.36 -3.17 14.79
C THR A 59 -17.88 -3.70 16.11
N ALA A 60 -18.77 -2.95 16.77
CA ALA A 60 -19.42 -3.43 17.99
C ALA A 60 -20.24 -4.71 17.72
N PRO A 61 -20.34 -5.65 18.69
CA PRO A 61 -19.78 -5.59 20.05
C PRO A 61 -18.32 -6.04 20.15
N VAL A 62 -17.78 -6.67 19.10
CA VAL A 62 -16.43 -7.22 19.08
C VAL A 62 -15.45 -6.12 18.69
N ASN A 63 -14.93 -5.39 19.68
CA ASN A 63 -14.01 -4.26 19.50
C ASN A 63 -12.58 -4.69 19.11
N THR A 64 -12.44 -5.73 18.28
CA THR A 64 -11.17 -6.21 17.75
C THR A 64 -10.91 -5.61 16.37
N GLN A 65 -9.64 -5.33 16.08
CA GLN A 65 -9.19 -4.86 14.78
C GLN A 65 -8.38 -5.97 14.11
N ASP A 66 -8.88 -6.46 12.98
CA ASP A 66 -8.13 -7.37 12.14
C ASP A 66 -7.01 -6.61 11.43
N ILE A 67 -5.86 -7.25 11.35
CA ILE A 67 -4.65 -6.72 10.73
C ILE A 67 -4.28 -7.64 9.58
N PHE A 68 -4.05 -7.06 8.41
CA PHE A 68 -3.77 -7.78 7.17
C PHE A 68 -2.39 -7.42 6.63
N SER A 69 -1.81 -8.33 5.85
CA SER A 69 -0.50 -8.09 5.27
C SER A 69 -0.55 -7.06 4.14
N VAL A 70 0.50 -6.26 4.00
CA VAL A 70 0.71 -5.39 2.85
C VAL A 70 1.40 -6.22 1.76
N ASN A 71 0.66 -6.61 0.74
CA ASN A 71 1.14 -7.51 -0.30
C ASN A 71 2.06 -6.80 -1.29
N ASP A 72 1.75 -5.56 -1.66
CA ASP A 72 2.55 -4.82 -2.63
C ASP A 72 2.41 -3.30 -2.47
N ILE A 73 3.39 -2.57 -2.97
CA ILE A 73 3.49 -1.10 -2.93
C ILE A 73 3.98 -0.61 -4.29
N ALA A 74 3.34 0.42 -4.83
CA ALA A 74 3.79 1.06 -6.07
C ALA A 74 3.70 2.59 -5.94
N PHE A 75 4.72 3.31 -6.41
CA PHE A 75 4.69 4.77 -6.50
C PHE A 75 4.11 5.22 -7.85
N HIS A 76 3.26 6.25 -7.81
CA HIS A 76 2.70 6.87 -9.00
C HIS A 76 3.80 7.64 -9.74
N PRO A 77 4.08 7.33 -11.02
CA PRO A 77 5.27 7.81 -11.73
C PRO A 77 5.29 9.32 -12.00
N VAL A 78 4.13 9.99 -11.84
CA VAL A 78 3.98 11.43 -12.06
C VAL A 78 3.79 12.21 -10.76
N HIS A 79 3.16 11.62 -9.74
CA HIS A 79 2.71 12.36 -8.55
C HIS A 79 3.60 12.12 -7.32
N GLY A 80 4.38 11.04 -7.29
CA GLY A 80 5.19 10.69 -6.11
C GLY A 80 4.37 10.18 -4.91
N THR A 81 3.04 10.12 -5.05
CA THR A 81 2.12 9.42 -4.15
C THR A 81 2.25 7.91 -4.35
N LEU A 82 1.71 7.12 -3.42
CA LEU A 82 1.84 5.67 -3.47
C LEU A 82 0.51 4.94 -3.32
N ALA A 83 0.43 3.77 -3.94
CA ALA A 83 -0.58 2.77 -3.69
C ALA A 83 -0.03 1.66 -2.80
N THR A 84 -0.88 1.17 -1.90
CA THR A 84 -0.66 -0.06 -1.14
C THR A 84 -1.82 -1.01 -1.39
N VAL A 85 -1.54 -2.30 -1.50
CA VAL A 85 -2.55 -3.36 -1.64
C VAL A 85 -2.32 -4.44 -0.60
N GLY A 86 -3.39 -5.08 -0.12
CA GLY A 86 -3.27 -5.99 1.02
C GLY A 86 -4.26 -7.16 1.05
N SER A 87 -4.05 -8.01 2.05
CA SER A 87 -4.87 -9.20 2.28
C SER A 87 -6.30 -8.90 2.71
N ASP A 88 -6.61 -7.64 3.04
CA ASP A 88 -7.97 -7.15 3.29
C ASP A 88 -8.78 -6.96 2.01
N GLY A 89 -8.19 -7.22 0.84
CA GLY A 89 -8.85 -7.10 -0.46
C GLY A 89 -9.06 -5.66 -0.91
N ARG A 90 -8.33 -4.70 -0.31
CA ARG A 90 -8.45 -3.28 -0.63
C ARG A 90 -7.13 -2.72 -1.15
N TYR A 91 -7.22 -1.69 -1.99
CA TYR A 91 -6.11 -0.79 -2.26
C TYR A 91 -6.32 0.52 -1.51
N SER A 92 -5.23 1.20 -1.17
CA SER A 92 -5.27 2.56 -0.63
C SER A 92 -4.23 3.43 -1.32
N PHE A 93 -4.59 4.68 -1.58
CA PHE A 93 -3.71 5.70 -2.12
C PHE A 93 -3.30 6.67 -1.00
N TRP A 94 -2.03 7.04 -1.00
CA TRP A 94 -1.40 7.81 0.08
C TRP A 94 -0.51 8.90 -0.47
N ASP A 95 -0.45 9.99 0.26
CA ASP A 95 0.55 11.03 0.11
C ASP A 95 1.52 10.92 1.28
N LYS A 96 2.78 10.56 1.00
CA LYS A 96 3.82 10.40 2.02
C LYS A 96 4.36 11.74 2.52
N ASP A 97 4.28 12.79 1.71
CA ASP A 97 4.86 14.10 2.03
C ASP A 97 3.94 14.86 2.97
N ASP A 98 2.63 14.81 2.71
CA ASP A 98 1.60 15.35 3.59
C ASP A 98 1.09 14.35 4.63
N ARG A 99 1.59 13.10 4.59
CA ARG A 99 1.22 12.01 5.50
C ARG A 99 -0.30 11.77 5.54
N THR A 100 -0.96 11.92 4.40
CA THR A 100 -2.41 11.77 4.28
C THR A 100 -2.82 10.55 3.48
N LYS A 101 -3.98 9.99 3.83
CA LYS A 101 -4.65 9.00 2.99
C LYS A 101 -5.51 9.73 1.96
N LEU A 102 -5.31 9.43 0.68
CA LEU A 102 -6.08 10.01 -0.42
C LEU A 102 -7.38 9.23 -0.64
N LYS A 103 -7.28 7.90 -0.66
CA LYS A 103 -8.41 6.99 -0.95
C LYS A 103 -8.19 5.62 -0.32
N THR A 104 -9.29 4.93 0.01
CA THR A 104 -9.34 3.49 0.24
C THR A 104 -10.47 2.93 -0.62
N SER A 105 -10.26 1.78 -1.25
CA SER A 105 -11.30 1.10 -2.03
C SER A 105 -12.24 0.30 -1.14
N ASP A 106 -13.38 -0.09 -1.70
CA ASP A 106 -14.13 -1.23 -1.19
C ASP A 106 -13.33 -2.53 -1.36
N ALA A 107 -13.71 -3.57 -0.62
CA ALA A 107 -13.10 -4.89 -0.77
C ALA A 107 -13.46 -5.48 -2.13
N VAL A 108 -12.47 -6.00 -2.85
CA VAL A 108 -12.64 -6.48 -4.23
C VAL A 108 -12.86 -7.99 -4.24
N ASN A 109 -14.03 -8.41 -4.72
CA ASN A 109 -14.37 -9.82 -4.96
C ASN A 109 -14.17 -10.75 -3.75
N ASP A 110 -14.23 -10.21 -2.52
CA ASP A 110 -13.94 -10.93 -1.27
C ASP A 110 -12.64 -11.74 -1.33
N GLN A 111 -11.60 -11.18 -1.96
CA GLN A 111 -10.29 -11.79 -2.10
C GLN A 111 -9.18 -10.76 -1.84
N PRO A 112 -8.00 -11.20 -1.34
CA PRO A 112 -6.81 -10.36 -1.26
C PRO A 112 -6.49 -9.68 -2.59
N ILE A 113 -5.82 -8.52 -2.51
CA ILE A 113 -5.14 -7.96 -3.66
C ILE A 113 -3.65 -8.32 -3.53
N THR A 114 -3.13 -9.09 -4.49
CA THR A 114 -1.80 -9.74 -4.38
C THR A 114 -0.66 -8.91 -4.95
N CYS A 115 -0.91 -8.11 -5.98
CA CYS A 115 0.09 -7.24 -6.60
C CYS A 115 -0.59 -6.07 -7.31
N CYS A 116 0.20 -5.03 -7.59
CA CYS A 116 -0.27 -3.86 -8.32
C CYS A 116 0.83 -3.16 -9.12
N ALA A 117 0.43 -2.37 -10.11
CA ALA A 117 1.35 -1.58 -10.92
C ALA A 117 0.66 -0.37 -11.54
N PHE A 118 1.45 0.61 -11.95
CA PHE A 118 0.98 1.73 -12.78
C PHE A 118 1.48 1.58 -14.21
N ASP A 119 0.71 2.08 -15.17
CA ASP A 119 1.27 2.35 -16.48
C ASP A 119 2.29 3.51 -16.42
N ALA A 120 3.14 3.63 -17.43
CA ALA A 120 4.22 4.61 -17.45
C ALA A 120 3.74 6.07 -17.34
N ARG A 121 2.48 6.37 -17.71
CA ARG A 121 1.90 7.71 -17.62
C ARG A 121 1.09 7.94 -16.33
N GLY A 122 0.94 6.92 -15.49
CA GLY A 122 0.13 6.98 -14.26
C GLY A 122 -1.38 7.15 -14.51
N GLN A 123 -1.85 6.91 -15.73
CA GLN A 123 -3.27 7.00 -16.05
C GLN A 123 -4.04 5.80 -15.49
N LEU A 124 -3.42 4.61 -15.51
CA LEU A 124 -4.02 3.35 -15.13
C LEU A 124 -3.28 2.73 -13.95
N PHE A 125 -4.05 2.36 -12.93
CA PHE A 125 -3.66 1.48 -11.84
C PHE A 125 -4.18 0.08 -12.13
N ALA A 126 -3.27 -0.89 -12.25
CA ALA A 126 -3.58 -2.30 -12.38
C ALA A 126 -3.42 -2.99 -11.03
N TYR A 127 -4.33 -3.90 -10.68
CA TYR A 127 -4.23 -4.70 -9.46
C TYR A 127 -4.86 -6.09 -9.63
N ALA A 128 -4.25 -7.10 -9.01
CA ALA A 128 -4.70 -8.48 -9.10
C ALA A 128 -5.47 -8.90 -7.85
N SER A 129 -6.69 -9.40 -8.02
CA SER A 129 -7.51 -10.01 -6.97
C SER A 129 -7.38 -11.52 -7.05
N SER A 130 -6.70 -12.11 -6.05
CA SER A 130 -6.34 -13.53 -5.99
C SER A 130 -6.06 -13.94 -4.54
N TYR A 131 -6.15 -15.22 -4.22
CA TYR A 131 -5.73 -15.70 -2.90
C TYR A 131 -4.20 -15.60 -2.71
N ASP A 132 -3.75 -15.07 -1.57
CA ASP A 132 -2.34 -14.76 -1.25
C ASP A 132 -1.72 -15.69 -0.18
N TRP A 133 -2.42 -16.77 0.17
CA TRP A 133 -2.03 -17.76 1.17
C TRP A 133 -1.95 -17.26 2.62
N HIS A 134 -2.48 -16.07 2.94
CA HIS A 134 -2.40 -15.51 4.30
C HIS A 134 -3.11 -16.35 5.39
N LYS A 135 -3.95 -17.31 5.01
CA LYS A 135 -4.63 -18.28 5.90
C LYS A 135 -4.29 -19.75 5.54
N GLY A 136 -3.17 -19.98 4.86
CA GLY A 136 -2.73 -21.32 4.47
C GLY A 136 -3.66 -22.02 3.49
N HIS A 137 -3.50 -23.35 3.34
CA HIS A 137 -4.29 -24.10 2.37
C HIS A 137 -5.79 -24.13 2.71
N GLU A 138 -6.16 -24.02 3.98
CA GLU A 138 -7.55 -24.05 4.45
C GLU A 138 -8.33 -22.82 4.00
N GLY A 139 -7.67 -21.67 3.82
CA GLY A 139 -8.30 -20.46 3.30
C GLY A 139 -8.44 -20.43 1.78
N ASN A 140 -7.86 -21.39 1.05
CA ASN A 140 -7.85 -21.39 -0.41
C ASN A 140 -9.15 -21.99 -0.98
N VAL A 141 -10.01 -21.14 -1.52
CA VAL A 141 -11.23 -21.56 -2.21
C VAL A 141 -10.95 -21.68 -3.70
N GLN A 142 -10.64 -22.89 -4.17
CA GLN A 142 -10.21 -23.15 -5.57
C GLN A 142 -11.23 -22.75 -6.65
N THR A 143 -12.51 -22.60 -6.29
CA THR A 143 -13.57 -22.17 -7.20
C THR A 143 -13.64 -20.66 -7.39
N LYS A 144 -12.97 -19.87 -6.55
CA LYS A 144 -12.91 -18.41 -6.72
C LYS A 144 -12.01 -18.06 -7.90
N LYS A 145 -12.51 -17.18 -8.78
CA LYS A 145 -11.77 -16.73 -9.96
C LYS A 145 -10.76 -15.65 -9.57
N ASN A 146 -9.56 -15.75 -10.13
CA ASN A 146 -8.59 -14.66 -10.11
C ASN A 146 -8.98 -13.61 -11.14
N ALA A 147 -8.70 -12.34 -10.86
CA ALA A 147 -8.97 -11.24 -11.78
C ALA A 147 -7.83 -10.20 -11.77
N ILE A 148 -7.56 -9.61 -12.93
CA ILE A 148 -6.74 -8.40 -13.05
C ILE A 148 -7.70 -7.26 -13.39
N LEU A 149 -7.67 -6.21 -12.59
CA LEU A 149 -8.55 -5.06 -12.73
C LEU A 149 -7.73 -3.82 -13.07
N LEU A 150 -8.32 -2.92 -13.85
CA LEU A 150 -7.74 -1.65 -14.24
C LEU A 150 -8.61 -0.51 -13.72
N ARG A 151 -7.97 0.55 -13.21
CA ARG A 151 -8.64 1.75 -12.71
C ARG A 151 -7.96 3.00 -13.25
N GLN A 152 -8.74 3.94 -13.79
CA GLN A 152 -8.25 5.30 -14.02
C GLN A 152 -8.01 5.98 -12.67
N CYS A 153 -6.76 6.33 -12.36
CA CYS A 153 -6.35 6.75 -11.02
C CYS A 153 -5.69 8.13 -10.95
N PHE A 154 -5.38 8.74 -12.09
CA PHE A 154 -4.53 9.94 -12.15
C PHE A 154 -5.00 11.05 -11.18
N GLU A 155 -6.26 11.47 -11.28
CA GLU A 155 -6.82 12.52 -10.40
C GLU A 155 -6.97 12.06 -8.93
N GLU A 156 -7.21 10.77 -8.68
CA GLU A 156 -7.36 10.24 -7.31
C GLU A 156 -6.03 10.17 -6.54
N MET A 157 -4.91 10.19 -7.29
CA MET A 157 -3.56 10.11 -6.75
C MET A 157 -2.84 11.46 -6.73
N LYS A 158 -3.51 12.53 -7.12
CA LYS A 158 -2.97 13.88 -7.05
C LYS A 158 -2.96 14.37 -5.59
N PRO A 159 -1.82 14.87 -5.07
CA PRO A 159 -1.74 15.52 -3.77
C PRO A 159 -2.80 16.61 -3.59
N LYS A 160 -3.35 16.73 -2.39
CA LYS A 160 -4.30 17.81 -2.07
C LYS A 160 -3.53 19.13 -1.88
N PRO A 161 -4.07 20.29 -2.30
CA PRO A 161 -3.46 21.58 -1.99
C PRO A 161 -3.36 21.77 -0.46
N LYS A 162 -2.24 22.30 0.01
CA LYS A 162 -2.12 22.75 1.41
C LYS A 162 -3.08 23.92 1.62
N LYS A 163 -3.95 23.79 2.62
CA LYS A 163 -4.75 24.91 3.13
C LYS A 163 -3.88 25.83 3.99
#